data_AF-I0AFS4-F1
#
_entry.id   AF-I0AFS4-F1
#
_cell.length_a   1.000
_cell.length_b   1.000
_cell.length_c   1.000
_cell.angle_alpha   90.00
_cell.angle_beta   90.00
_cell.angle_gamma   90.00
#
_symmetry.space_group_name_H-M   'P 1'
#
loop_
_entity.id
_entity.type
_entity.pdbx_description
1 polymer ?
#
loop_
_entity_poly.entity_id
_entity_poly.type
_entity_poly.pdbx_seq_one_letter_code
_entity_poly.pdbx_strand_id
1 'polypeptide(L)'
;MLALGSWAVGNILVGTYGNFKAGGEAKYFHQFNAMWNVVNLGIAAFGYFNAVNSDPSSITNLEILKDYTSLQNFLLLNAGLDVAYIMTGFYLKERSKNSSSAKRLKGYGNSLLLQGGFLLLFDVTLYFIHQNNANINLYPHMESFLTGGVGVGINLKL
;
A
#
# COMPACT_ATOMS: atom_id res chain seq x y z
N MET A 1 -11.72 -4.65 -5.12
CA MET A 1 -10.70 -5.27 -5.99
C MET A 1 -10.92 -5.03 -7.48
N LEU A 2 -12.16 -5.11 -7.99
CA LEU A 2 -12.46 -4.81 -9.40
C LEU A 2 -12.00 -3.41 -9.85
N ALA A 3 -12.25 -2.37 -9.05
CA ALA A 3 -11.80 -1.01 -9.36
C ALA A 3 -10.26 -0.92 -9.53
N LEU A 4 -9.50 -1.51 -8.61
CA LEU A 4 -8.03 -1.57 -8.68
C LEU A 4 -7.56 -2.37 -9.90
N GLY A 5 -8.20 -3.51 -10.19
CA GLY A 5 -7.92 -4.33 -11.37
C GLY A 5 -8.18 -3.59 -12.69
N SER A 6 -9.34 -2.94 -12.83
CA SER A 6 -9.68 -2.13 -14.00
C SER A 6 -8.72 -0.95 -14.18
N TRP A 7 -8.38 -0.27 -13.09
CA TRP A 7 -7.38 0.81 -13.10
C TRP A 7 -6.00 0.30 -13.55
N ALA A 8 -5.56 -0.83 -13.02
CA ALA A 8 -4.28 -1.44 -13.36
C ALA A 8 -4.23 -1.82 -14.85
N VAL A 9 -5.27 -2.48 -15.38
CA VAL A 9 -5.37 -2.82 -16.80
C VAL A 9 -5.32 -1.57 -17.69
N GLY A 10 -6.08 -0.53 -17.34
CA GLY A 10 -6.07 0.74 -18.07
C GLY A 10 -4.67 1.37 -18.13
N ASN A 11 -3.96 1.41 -16.99
CA ASN A 11 -2.62 1.96 -16.92
C ASN A 11 -1.57 1.09 -17.63
N ILE A 12 -1.72 -0.24 -17.63
CA ILE A 12 -0.87 -1.12 -18.44
C ILE A 12 -1.03 -0.80 -19.92
N LEU A 13 -2.27 -0.64 -20.40
CA LEU A 13 -2.54 -0.32 -21.81
C LEU A 13 -1.98 1.06 -22.19
N VAL A 14 -2.28 2.08 -21.39
CA VAL A 14 -1.79 3.46 -21.61
C VAL A 14 -0.26 3.52 -21.51
N GLY A 15 0.35 2.88 -20.52
CA GLY A 15 1.80 2.83 -20.35
C GLY A 15 2.49 2.04 -21.46
N THR A 16 1.90 0.94 -21.93
CA THR A 16 2.42 0.18 -23.08
C THR A 16 2.36 1.01 -24.36
N TYR A 17 1.23 1.67 -24.61
CA TYR A 17 1.08 2.60 -25.74
C TYR A 17 2.10 3.74 -25.67
N GLY A 18 2.25 4.36 -24.51
CA GLY A 18 3.25 5.40 -24.25
C GLY A 18 4.68 4.92 -24.48
N ASN A 19 5.02 3.68 -24.13
CA ASN A 19 6.35 3.10 -24.38
C ASN A 19 6.66 2.92 -25.88
N PHE A 20 5.65 2.64 -26.71
CA PHE A 20 5.85 2.52 -28.16
C PHE A 20 5.86 3.86 -28.89
N LYS A 21 5.09 4.85 -28.41
CA LYS A 21 4.95 6.16 -29.07
C LYS A 21 5.92 7.22 -28.57
N ALA A 22 6.28 7.20 -27.29
CA ALA A 22 7.16 8.21 -26.73
C ALA A 22 8.63 7.92 -27.05
N GLY A 23 9.45 8.97 -27.03
CA GLY A 23 10.90 8.90 -27.13
C GLY A 23 11.59 9.30 -25.83
N GLY A 24 12.86 8.95 -25.72
CA GLY A 24 13.72 9.41 -24.64
C GLY A 24 13.22 9.02 -23.25
N GLU A 25 13.18 9.97 -22.33
CA GLU A 25 12.83 9.75 -20.93
C GLU A 25 11.37 9.31 -20.73
N ALA A 26 10.45 9.94 -21.45
CA ALA A 26 9.01 9.68 -21.36
C ALA A 26 8.67 8.22 -21.71
N LYS A 27 9.37 7.64 -22.69
CA LYS A 27 9.27 6.21 -23.02
C LYS A 27 9.46 5.32 -21.79
N TYR A 28 10.58 5.54 -21.09
CA TYR A 28 10.95 4.72 -19.94
C TYR A 28 10.07 4.99 -18.71
N PHE A 29 9.57 6.22 -18.56
CA PHE A 29 8.55 6.53 -17.56
C PHE A 29 7.28 5.70 -17.79
N HIS A 30 6.74 5.70 -19.00
CA HIS A 30 5.55 4.91 -19.35
C HIS A 30 5.80 3.40 -19.25
N GLN A 31 6.98 2.94 -19.65
CA GLN A 31 7.38 1.55 -19.50
C GLN A 31 7.35 1.10 -18.03
N PHE A 32 7.95 1.89 -17.14
CA PHE A 32 7.99 1.54 -15.72
C PHE A 32 6.60 1.63 -15.08
N ASN A 33 5.79 2.62 -15.46
CA ASN A 33 4.41 2.72 -15.01
C ASN A 33 3.58 1.49 -15.41
N ALA A 34 3.72 1.01 -16.65
CA ALA A 34 3.08 -0.23 -17.09
C ALA A 34 3.54 -1.44 -16.25
N MET A 35 4.86 -1.58 -16.03
CA MET A 35 5.41 -2.65 -15.20
C MET A 35 4.88 -2.60 -13.76
N TRP A 36 4.76 -1.41 -13.17
CA TRP A 36 4.21 -1.26 -11.83
C TRP A 36 2.74 -1.65 -11.75
N ASN A 37 1.95 -1.32 -12.78
CA ASN A 37 0.56 -1.71 -12.80
C ASN A 37 0.36 -3.22 -13.00
N VAL A 38 1.36 -3.97 -13.48
CA VAL A 38 1.34 -5.44 -13.39
C VAL A 38 1.36 -5.89 -11.93
N VAL A 39 2.15 -5.22 -11.06
CA VAL A 39 2.14 -5.49 -9.62
C VAL A 39 0.76 -5.17 -9.02
N ASN A 40 0.18 -4.01 -9.35
CA ASN A 40 -1.17 -3.64 -8.91
C ASN A 40 -2.23 -4.67 -9.35
N LEU A 41 -2.13 -5.18 -10.57
CA LEU A 41 -3.02 -6.22 -11.08
C LEU A 41 -2.87 -7.53 -10.30
N GLY A 42 -1.63 -7.93 -9.98
CA GLY A 42 -1.35 -9.07 -9.13
C GLY A 42 -1.95 -8.94 -7.73
N ILE A 43 -1.79 -7.76 -7.11
CA ILE A 43 -2.42 -7.45 -5.81
C ILE A 43 -3.95 -7.52 -5.91
N ALA A 44 -4.54 -6.92 -6.95
CA ALA A 44 -5.98 -6.94 -7.17
C ALA A 44 -6.51 -8.36 -7.36
N ALA A 45 -5.81 -9.20 -8.12
CA ALA A 45 -6.16 -10.61 -8.33
C ALA A 45 -6.06 -11.41 -7.02
N PHE A 46 -4.94 -11.30 -6.30
CA PHE A 46 -4.76 -11.98 -5.02
C PHE A 46 -5.81 -11.53 -3.99
N GLY A 47 -6.06 -10.23 -3.87
CA GLY A 47 -7.09 -9.68 -2.99
C GLY A 47 -8.50 -10.15 -3.36
N TYR A 48 -8.80 -10.28 -4.67
CA TYR A 48 -10.07 -10.83 -5.13
C TYR A 48 -10.22 -12.31 -4.75
N PHE A 49 -9.19 -13.13 -4.98
CA PHE A 49 -9.23 -14.54 -4.61
C PHE A 49 -9.36 -14.74 -3.10
N ASN A 50 -8.66 -13.98 -2.27
CA ASN A 50 -8.87 -14.06 -0.83
C ASN A 50 -10.29 -13.69 -0.43
N ALA A 51 -10.81 -12.56 -0.95
CA ALA A 51 -12.15 -12.09 -0.62
C ALA A 51 -13.27 -13.08 -0.98
N VAL A 52 -13.14 -13.80 -2.11
CA VAL A 52 -14.13 -14.81 -2.53
C VAL A 52 -14.06 -16.09 -1.71
N ASN A 53 -12.90 -16.41 -1.13
CA ASN A 53 -12.70 -17.61 -0.31
C ASN A 53 -12.87 -17.37 1.19
N SER A 54 -13.06 -16.13 1.62
CA SER A 54 -13.34 -15.78 3.01
C SER A 54 -14.84 -15.84 3.30
N ASP A 55 -15.23 -16.38 4.46
CA ASP A 55 -16.60 -16.31 4.98
C ASP A 55 -16.74 -15.16 5.99
N PRO A 56 -17.37 -14.03 5.63
CA PRO A 56 -17.50 -12.87 6.52
C PRO A 56 -18.31 -13.16 7.79
N SER A 57 -19.16 -14.18 7.79
CA SER A 57 -20.03 -14.52 8.92
C SER A 57 -19.30 -15.29 10.03
N SER A 58 -18.10 -15.78 9.74
CA SER A 58 -17.27 -16.56 10.66
C SER A 58 -16.27 -15.74 11.48
N ILE A 59 -16.15 -14.44 11.22
CA ILE A 59 -15.12 -13.59 11.82
C ILE A 59 -15.49 -13.24 13.26
N THR A 60 -14.66 -13.62 14.21
CA THR A 60 -14.84 -13.32 15.64
C THR A 60 -14.35 -11.91 15.99
N ASN A 61 -14.86 -11.33 17.09
CA ASN A 61 -14.40 -10.02 17.57
C ASN A 61 -12.90 -9.97 17.88
N LEU A 62 -12.31 -11.08 18.32
CA LEU A 62 -10.86 -11.18 18.56
C LEU A 62 -10.06 -11.21 17.26
N GLU A 63 -10.57 -11.86 16.22
CA GLU A 63 -9.96 -11.84 14.89
C GLU A 63 -10.02 -10.43 14.29
N ILE A 64 -11.12 -9.71 14.47
CA ILE A 64 -11.22 -8.30 14.06
C ILE A 64 -10.10 -7.48 14.71
N LEU A 65 -9.90 -7.57 16.03
CA LEU A 65 -8.84 -6.82 16.72
C LEU A 65 -7.43 -7.17 16.21
N LYS A 66 -7.19 -8.45 15.94
CA LYS A 66 -5.92 -8.92 15.40
C LYS A 66 -5.71 -8.39 13.98
N ASP A 67 -6.75 -8.38 13.16
CA ASP A 67 -6.71 -7.86 11.79
C ASP A 67 -6.46 -6.34 11.76
N TYR A 68 -7.05 -5.59 12.70
CA TYR A 68 -6.78 -4.15 12.87
C TYR A 68 -5.29 -3.88 13.14
N THR A 69 -4.70 -4.60 14.10
CA THR A 69 -3.27 -4.42 14.45
C THR A 69 -2.37 -4.91 13.31
N SER A 70 -2.73 -6.02 12.67
CA SER A 70 -1.99 -6.56 11.52
C SER A 70 -1.98 -5.58 10.35
N LEU A 71 -3.12 -4.93 10.07
CA LEU A 71 -3.23 -3.93 9.02
C LEU A 71 -2.37 -2.69 9.31
N GLN A 72 -2.37 -2.18 10.55
CA GLN A 72 -1.51 -1.05 10.93
C GLN A 72 -0.02 -1.38 10.73
N ASN A 73 0.41 -2.56 11.16
CA ASN A 73 1.79 -3.02 10.97
C ASN A 73 2.13 -3.16 9.48
N PHE A 74 1.20 -3.67 8.68
CA PHE A 74 1.36 -3.78 7.23
C PHE A 74 1.50 -2.41 6.56
N LEU A 75 0.68 -1.42 6.94
CA LEU A 75 0.77 -0.05 6.43
C LEU A 75 2.10 0.62 6.79
N LEU A 76 2.61 0.42 8.01
CA LEU A 76 3.92 0.95 8.40
C LEU A 76 5.07 0.28 7.63
N LEU A 77 4.99 -1.03 7.41
CA LEU A 77 5.98 -1.75 6.60
C LEU A 77 5.98 -1.25 5.15
N ASN A 78 4.81 -1.05 4.54
CA ASN A 78 4.71 -0.51 3.18
C ASN A 78 5.17 0.94 3.10
N ALA A 79 4.83 1.79 4.07
CA ALA A 79 5.36 3.15 4.11
C ALA A 79 6.89 3.17 4.12
N GLY A 80 7.53 2.22 4.82
CA GLY A 80 8.99 2.04 4.76
C GLY A 80 9.49 1.62 3.37
N LEU A 81 8.76 0.72 2.71
CA LEU A 81 9.05 0.30 1.34
C LEU A 81 8.87 1.44 0.31
N ASP A 82 7.89 2.32 0.53
CA ASP A 82 7.66 3.50 -0.31
C ASP A 82 8.79 4.52 -0.20
N VAL A 83 9.31 4.72 1.02
CA VAL A 83 10.55 5.49 1.21
C VAL A 83 11.69 4.87 0.41
N ALA A 84 11.84 3.53 0.42
CA ALA A 84 12.86 2.86 -0.38
C ALA A 84 12.64 3.06 -1.89
N TYR A 85 11.40 3.08 -2.38
CA TYR A 85 11.09 3.40 -3.78
C TYR A 85 11.48 4.84 -4.13
N ILE A 86 11.13 5.80 -3.29
CA ILE A 86 11.48 7.22 -3.48
C ILE A 86 13.00 7.40 -3.50
N MET A 87 13.70 6.81 -2.53
CA MET A 87 15.16 6.85 -2.45
C MET A 87 15.82 6.23 -3.69
N THR A 88 15.29 5.08 -4.14
CA THR A 88 15.73 4.46 -5.40
C THR A 88 15.47 5.38 -6.59
N GLY A 89 14.32 6.08 -6.62
CA GLY A 89 13.99 7.06 -7.65
C GLY A 89 15.02 8.20 -7.74
N PHE A 90 15.40 8.78 -6.60
CA PHE A 90 16.46 9.79 -6.53
C PHE A 90 17.83 9.22 -6.92
N TYR A 91 18.17 8.02 -6.44
CA TYR A 91 19.42 7.34 -6.80
C TYR A 91 19.54 7.14 -8.31
N LEU A 92 18.48 6.66 -8.98
CA LEU A 92 18.50 6.47 -10.43
C LEU A 92 18.68 7.80 -11.18
N LYS A 93 18.03 8.87 -10.71
CA LYS A 93 18.20 10.22 -11.29
C LYS A 93 19.62 10.73 -11.12
N GLU A 94 20.25 10.52 -9.97
CA GLU A 94 21.64 10.91 -9.76
C GLU A 94 22.58 10.10 -10.65
N ARG A 95 22.41 8.76 -10.66
CA ARG A 95 23.19 7.84 -11.49
C ARG A 95 23.09 8.15 -12.99
N SER A 96 21.96 8.73 -13.41
CA SER A 96 21.70 9.13 -14.80
C SER A 96 22.67 10.19 -15.33
N LYS A 97 23.23 11.05 -14.45
CA LYS A 97 24.14 12.13 -14.84
C LYS A 97 25.45 11.60 -15.44
N ASN A 98 25.86 10.41 -15.02
CA ASN A 98 27.12 9.77 -15.40
C ASN A 98 26.88 8.41 -16.11
N SER A 99 25.82 8.29 -16.91
CA SER A 99 25.45 7.03 -17.56
C SER A 99 25.10 7.22 -19.03
N SER A 100 25.56 6.30 -19.87
CA SER A 100 25.08 6.17 -21.26
C SER A 100 23.59 5.85 -21.36
N SER A 101 22.98 5.32 -20.28
CA SER A 101 21.55 5.03 -20.17
C SER A 101 20.76 6.15 -19.48
N ALA A 102 21.22 7.40 -19.54
CA ALA A 102 20.64 8.54 -18.80
C ALA A 102 19.11 8.64 -18.94
N LYS A 103 18.58 8.54 -20.16
CA LYS A 103 17.14 8.62 -20.46
C LYS A 103 16.32 7.55 -19.73
N ARG A 104 16.84 6.32 -19.67
CA ARG A 104 16.20 5.20 -18.98
C ARG A 104 16.17 5.41 -17.47
N LEU A 105 17.33 5.76 -16.91
CA LEU A 105 17.47 5.97 -15.48
C LEU A 105 16.60 7.13 -14.99
N LYS A 106 16.52 8.24 -15.75
CA LYS A 106 15.61 9.35 -15.43
C LYS A 106 14.14 8.94 -15.51
N GLY A 107 13.74 8.23 -16.57
CA GLY A 107 12.35 7.82 -16.76
C GLY A 107 11.89 6.88 -15.65
N TYR A 108 12.70 5.87 -15.33
CA TYR A 108 12.42 4.94 -14.22
C TYR A 108 12.45 5.65 -12.87
N GLY A 109 13.43 6.52 -12.66
CA GLY A 109 13.54 7.29 -11.43
C GLY A 109 12.32 8.19 -11.19
N ASN A 110 11.86 8.90 -12.21
CA ASN A 110 10.65 9.72 -12.13
C ASN A 110 9.39 8.88 -11.90
N SER A 111 9.29 7.70 -12.51
CA SER A 111 8.16 6.80 -12.25
C SER A 111 8.16 6.26 -10.82
N LEU A 112 9.33 5.94 -10.26
CA LEU A 112 9.46 5.52 -8.86
C LEU A 112 9.13 6.65 -7.88
N LEU A 113 9.59 7.87 -8.15
CA LEU A 113 9.25 9.03 -7.31
C LEU A 113 7.74 9.29 -7.30
N LEU A 114 7.09 9.23 -8.47
CA LEU A 114 5.65 9.43 -8.56
C LEU A 114 4.87 8.36 -7.79
N GLN A 115 5.20 7.09 -8.04
CA GLN A 115 4.43 5.98 -7.46
C GLN A 115 4.75 5.79 -5.98
N GLY A 116 6.02 5.82 -5.58
CA GLY A 116 6.41 5.78 -4.18
C GLY A 116 5.88 6.98 -3.39
N GLY A 117 5.89 8.18 -3.97
CA GLY A 117 5.31 9.37 -3.33
C GLY A 117 3.80 9.26 -3.12
N PHE A 118 3.07 8.76 -4.13
CA PHE A 118 1.64 8.52 -4.02
C PHE A 118 1.32 7.44 -2.96
N LEU A 119 2.04 6.32 -2.98
CA LEU A 119 1.83 5.21 -2.04
C LEU A 119 2.15 5.62 -0.61
N LEU A 120 3.26 6.33 -0.38
CA LEU A 120 3.62 6.82 0.94
C LEU A 120 2.53 7.74 1.51
N LEU A 121 2.03 8.67 0.68
CA LEU A 121 0.94 9.55 1.08
C LEU A 121 -0.33 8.76 1.40
N PHE A 122 -0.66 7.78 0.57
CA PHE A 122 -1.82 6.91 0.75
C PHE A 122 -1.72 6.10 2.05
N ASP A 123 -0.61 5.41 2.29
CA ASP A 123 -0.40 4.54 3.45
C ASP A 123 -0.33 5.33 4.75
N VAL A 124 0.36 6.48 4.76
CA VAL A 124 0.41 7.36 5.94
C VAL A 124 -0.98 7.93 6.25
N THR A 125 -1.72 8.38 5.22
CA THR A 125 -3.09 8.88 5.40
C THR A 125 -4.00 7.79 5.95
N LEU A 126 -3.92 6.58 5.37
CA LEU A 126 -4.73 5.45 5.80
C LEU A 126 -4.37 5.02 7.22
N TYR A 127 -3.07 4.99 7.57
CA TYR A 127 -2.61 4.71 8.93
C TYR A 127 -3.22 5.67 9.95
N PHE A 128 -3.18 6.98 9.69
CA PHE A 128 -3.78 7.97 10.60
C PHE A 128 -5.30 7.87 10.69
N ILE A 129 -5.99 7.64 9.57
CA ILE A 129 -7.44 7.40 9.57
C ILE A 129 -7.76 6.16 10.40
N HIS A 130 -6.99 5.08 10.22
CA HIS A 130 -7.21 3.82 10.92
C HIS A 130 -6.91 3.92 12.42
N GLN A 131 -5.85 4.64 12.81
CA GLN A 131 -5.52 4.93 14.20
C GLN A 131 -6.63 5.75 14.87
N ASN A 132 -7.13 6.78 14.19
CA ASN A 132 -8.22 7.60 14.72
C ASN A 132 -9.53 6.81 14.85
N ASN A 133 -9.85 5.96 13.87
CA ASN A 133 -11.03 5.09 13.92
C ASN A 133 -10.92 4.02 15.01
N ALA A 134 -9.72 3.47 15.24
CA ALA A 134 -9.48 2.54 16.35
C ALA A 134 -9.70 3.23 17.70
N ASN A 135 -9.22 4.48 17.85
CA ASN A 135 -9.44 5.29 19.04
C ASN A 135 -10.92 5.58 19.32
N ILE A 136 -11.72 5.83 18.29
CA ILE A 136 -13.13 6.23 18.45
C ILE A 136 -14.05 5.00 18.60
N ASN A 137 -13.87 3.97 17.77
CA ASN A 137 -14.85 2.89 17.64
C ASN A 137 -14.40 1.59 18.32
N LEU A 138 -13.10 1.34 18.44
CA LEU A 138 -12.59 0.03 18.85
C LEU A 138 -12.22 0.02 20.35
N TYR A 139 -11.35 0.93 20.79
CA TYR A 139 -10.88 0.95 22.18
C TYR A 139 -11.96 1.21 23.24
N PRO A 140 -12.95 2.11 23.03
CA PRO A 140 -14.01 2.34 24.02
C PRO A 140 -14.94 1.13 24.19
N HIS A 141 -15.21 0.39 23.11
CA HIS A 141 -16.04 -0.82 23.16
C HIS A 141 -15.27 -2.00 23.77
N MET A 142 -13.95 -2.07 23.59
CA MET A 142 -13.10 -3.03 24.31
C MET A 142 -13.07 -2.75 25.81
N GLU A 143 -12.94 -1.49 26.21
CA GLU A 143 -12.96 -1.09 27.62
C GLU A 143 -14.32 -1.42 28.25
N SER A 144 -15.43 -1.14 27.56
CA SER A 144 -16.78 -1.55 27.97
C SER A 144 -16.98 -3.08 28.02
N PHE A 145 -16.37 -3.86 27.13
CA PHE A 145 -16.45 -5.32 27.14
C PHE A 145 -15.60 -5.93 28.26
N LEU A 146 -14.43 -5.37 28.54
CA LEU A 146 -13.54 -5.78 29.63
C LEU A 146 -14.08 -5.37 31.00
N THR A 147 -14.73 -4.21 31.11
CA THR A 147 -15.35 -3.72 32.35
C THR A 147 -16.76 -4.25 32.60
N GLY A 148 -17.53 -4.55 31.54
CA GLY A 148 -18.90 -5.07 31.62
C GLY A 148 -19.02 -6.60 31.63
N GLY A 149 -17.98 -7.33 31.22
CA GLY A 149 -18.02 -8.79 31.07
C GLY A 149 -17.32 -9.60 32.17
N VAL A 150 -16.38 -9.02 32.92
CA VAL A 150 -15.67 -9.76 33.97
C VAL A 150 -15.29 -8.85 35.13
N GLY A 151 -16.04 -8.94 36.22
CA GLY A 151 -15.54 -8.59 37.54
C GLY A 151 -14.41 -9.53 37.96
N VAL A 152 -13.20 -9.34 37.44
CA VAL A 152 -11.99 -9.83 38.12
C VAL A 152 -11.56 -8.75 39.08
N GLY A 153 -12.03 -8.86 40.33
CA GLY A 153 -11.41 -8.16 41.44
C GLY A 153 -9.97 -8.64 41.58
N ILE A 154 -9.02 -7.86 41.07
CA ILE A 154 -7.61 -8.05 41.40
C ILE A 154 -7.43 -7.54 42.83
N ASN A 155 -7.56 -8.46 43.80
CA ASN A 155 -7.17 -8.23 45.18
C ASN A 155 -5.64 -8.37 45.27
N LEU A 156 -4.92 -7.29 45.00
CA LEU A 156 -3.50 -7.20 45.37
C LEU A 156 -3.42 -6.97 46.88
N LYS A 157 -3.23 -8.05 47.64
CA LYS A 157 -2.65 -7.93 48.98
C LYS A 157 -1.15 -7.70 48.80
N LEU A 158 -0.72 -6.49 49.19
CA LEU A 158 0.67 -6.17 49.53
C LEU A 158 1.12 -6.98 50.74
#